data_AF-A0A7V5WI19-F1
#
_entry.id   AF-A0A7V5WI19-F1
#
_cell.length_a   1.000
_cell.length_b   1.000
_cell.length_c   1.000
_cell.angle_alpha   90.00
_cell.angle_beta   90.00
_cell.angle_gamma   90.00
#
_symmetry.space_group_name_H-M   'P 1'
#
loop_
_entity.id
_entity.type
_entity.pdbx_description
1 polymer ?
#
loop_
_entity_poly.entity_id
_entity_poly.type
_entity_poly.pdbx_seq_one_letter_code
_entity_poly.pdbx_strand_id
1 'polypeptide(L)'
;MPLKARSIDLCLMATIMHILMREKTVDQALSEVLRVVKPGGRIAVVEFHKKDEAPGPPFAWRLAPEELERIMTGHGLDRLGWIDVGPHNYLALFRCR
;
A
#
# COMPACT_ATOMS: atom_id res chain seq x y z
N MET A 1 -14.51 -6.04 17.55
CA MET A 1 -15.41 -6.45 16.45
C MET A 1 -14.78 -6.03 15.13
N PRO A 2 -14.91 -6.82 14.05
CA PRO A 2 -14.41 -6.43 12.74
C PRO A 2 -15.13 -5.18 12.20
N LEU A 3 -14.45 -4.41 11.34
CA LEU A 3 -15.01 -3.21 10.72
C LEU A 3 -16.12 -3.59 9.72
N LYS A 4 -17.15 -2.74 9.66
CA LYS A 4 -18.27 -2.90 8.71
C LYS A 4 -17.75 -2.78 7.28
N ALA A 5 -18.42 -3.46 6.35
CA ALA A 5 -18.12 -3.28 4.94
C ALA A 5 -18.41 -1.83 4.53
N ARG A 6 -17.59 -1.28 3.62
CA ARG A 6 -17.75 0.07 3.04
C ARG A 6 -17.97 1.17 4.08
N SER A 7 -17.21 1.14 5.18
CA SER A 7 -17.33 2.11 6.28
C SER A 7 -16.17 3.09 6.35
N ILE A 8 -15.12 2.92 5.55
CA ILE A 8 -13.90 3.72 5.61
C ILE A 8 -13.72 4.53 4.33
N ASP A 9 -13.38 5.81 4.47
CA ASP A 9 -13.08 6.71 3.34
C ASP A 9 -11.62 6.62 2.89
N LEU A 10 -10.69 6.38 3.83
CA LEU A 10 -9.25 6.26 3.60
C LEU A 10 -8.63 5.16 4.47
N CYS A 11 -7.89 4.24 3.85
CA CYS A 11 -7.01 3.31 4.55
C CYS A 11 -5.55 3.77 4.42
N LEU A 12 -4.84 3.92 5.54
CA LEU A 12 -3.40 4.17 5.55
C LEU A 12 -2.65 2.87 5.85
N MET A 13 -1.72 2.51 4.98
CA MET A 13 -0.80 1.38 5.13
C MET A 13 0.62 1.92 5.16
N ALA A 14 1.14 2.19 6.35
CA ALA A 14 2.47 2.77 6.51
C ALA A 14 3.49 1.68 6.85
N THR A 15 4.50 1.55 5.98
CA THR A 15 5.67 0.67 6.15
C THR A 15 5.29 -0.78 6.50
N ILE A 16 4.25 -1.30 5.86
CA ILE A 16 3.69 -2.63 6.14
C ILE A 16 3.57 -3.49 4.88
N MET A 17 3.54 -2.88 3.69
CA MET A 17 3.35 -3.63 2.44
C MET A 17 4.52 -4.57 2.17
N HIS A 18 5.76 -4.15 2.45
CA HIS A 18 6.93 -5.02 2.31
C HIS A 18 6.88 -6.26 3.23
N ILE A 19 6.27 -6.15 4.42
CA ILE A 19 6.07 -7.28 5.33
C ILE A 19 5.00 -8.22 4.78
N LEU A 20 3.86 -7.69 4.33
CA LEU A 20 2.79 -8.48 3.74
C LEU A 20 3.24 -9.25 2.49
N MET A 21 4.10 -8.64 1.68
CA MET A 21 4.74 -9.31 0.53
C MET A 21 5.66 -10.44 0.97
N ARG A 22 6.53 -10.19 1.97
CA ARG A 22 7.45 -11.19 2.50
C ARG A 22 6.70 -12.38 3.12
N GLU A 23 5.64 -12.11 3.86
CA GLU A 23 4.83 -13.12 4.53
C GLU A 23 3.81 -13.79 3.60
N LYS A 24 3.68 -13.32 2.36
CA LYS A 24 2.72 -13.82 1.35
C LYS A 24 1.27 -13.68 1.82
N THR A 25 0.98 -12.64 2.59
CA THR A 25 -0.35 -12.33 3.15
C THR A 25 -1.00 -11.11 2.48
N VAL A 26 -0.33 -10.52 1.49
CA VAL A 26 -0.78 -9.31 0.78
C VAL A 26 -2.19 -9.45 0.18
N ASP A 27 -2.50 -10.58 -0.45
CA ASP A 27 -3.81 -10.78 -1.10
C ASP A 27 -4.94 -10.84 -0.06
N GLN A 28 -4.70 -11.51 1.06
CA GLN A 28 -5.66 -11.57 2.17
C GLN A 28 -5.86 -10.19 2.81
N ALA A 29 -4.77 -9.45 3.04
CA ALA A 29 -4.84 -8.12 3.62
C ALA A 29 -5.57 -7.15 2.70
N LEU A 30 -5.25 -7.12 1.40
CA LEU A 30 -5.91 -6.26 0.43
C LEU A 30 -7.36 -6.63 0.22
N SER A 31 -7.72 -7.92 0.24
CA SER A 31 -9.13 -8.36 0.21
C SER A 31 -9.93 -7.75 1.36
N GLU A 32 -9.40 -7.77 2.58
CA GLU A 32 -10.07 -7.16 3.74
C GLU A 32 -10.12 -5.64 3.66
N VAL A 33 -9.05 -4.99 3.20
CA VAL A 33 -9.03 -3.53 3.00
C VAL A 33 -10.10 -3.13 1.96
N LEU A 34 -10.16 -3.83 0.83
CA LEU A 34 -11.16 -3.58 -0.23
C LEU A 34 -12.59 -3.85 0.25
N ARG A 35 -12.81 -4.78 1.18
CA ARG A 35 -14.12 -5.03 1.79
C ARG A 35 -14.60 -3.83 2.64
N VAL A 36 -13.69 -3.20 3.38
CA VAL A 36 -14.05 -2.16 4.37
C VAL A 36 -13.98 -0.73 3.81
N VAL A 37 -13.18 -0.48 2.78
CA VAL A 37 -13.11 0.83 2.12
C VAL A 37 -14.33 1.01 1.20
N LYS A 38 -14.88 2.23 1.18
CA LYS A 38 -16.02 2.59 0.32
C LYS A 38 -15.60 2.55 -1.17
N PRO A 39 -16.53 2.28 -2.10
CA PRO A 39 -16.32 2.60 -3.52
C PRO A 39 -15.93 4.08 -3.67
N GLY A 40 -14.91 4.37 -4.47
CA GLY A 40 -14.32 5.72 -4.60
C GLY A 40 -13.44 6.16 -3.42
N GLY A 41 -13.38 5.39 -2.33
CA GLY A 41 -12.47 5.59 -1.21
C GLY A 41 -11.01 5.38 -1.62
N ARG A 42 -10.09 5.75 -0.73
CA ARG A 42 -8.65 5.77 -1.03
C ARG A 42 -7.85 4.78 -0.18
N ILE A 43 -6.76 4.30 -0.76
CA ILE A 43 -5.69 3.62 -0.03
C ILE A 43 -4.43 4.47 -0.20
N ALA A 44 -3.86 4.87 0.92
CA ALA A 44 -2.58 5.56 1.02
C ALA A 44 -1.54 4.57 1.52
N VAL A 45 -0.46 4.40 0.76
CA VAL A 45 0.64 3.50 1.14
C VAL A 45 1.91 4.32 1.29
N VAL A 46 2.49 4.30 2.49
CA VAL A 46 3.81 4.88 2.73
C VAL A 46 4.82 3.74 2.77
N GLU A 47 5.86 3.82 1.96
CA GLU A 47 6.89 2.77 1.89
C GLU A 47 8.29 3.37 1.76
N PHE A 48 9.31 2.55 2.06
CA PHE A 48 10.71 2.95 1.86
C PHE A 48 11.07 2.97 0.38
N HIS A 49 11.81 3.98 -0.05
CA HIS A 49 12.44 3.95 -1.37
C HIS A 49 13.32 2.71 -1.51
N LYS A 50 13.30 2.11 -2.69
CA LYS A 50 14.18 1.00 -3.06
C LYS A 50 15.62 1.49 -3.32
N LYS A 51 16.24 1.96 -2.24
CA LYS A 51 17.65 2.39 -2.14
C LYS A 51 18.32 1.49 -1.10
N ASP A 52 19.58 1.15 -1.31
CA ASP A 52 20.35 0.33 -0.36
C ASP A 52 20.99 1.21 0.71
N GLU A 53 20.13 1.82 1.54
CA GLU A 53 20.52 2.77 2.58
C GLU A 53 19.67 2.59 3.84
N ALA A 54 20.28 2.76 5.01
CA ALA A 54 19.54 2.85 6.26
C ALA A 54 18.89 4.25 6.42
N PRO A 55 17.77 4.38 7.16
CA PRO A 55 17.03 3.33 7.88
C PRO A 55 16.08 2.52 6.97
N GLY A 56 15.53 1.44 7.51
CA GLY A 56 14.48 0.65 6.86
C GLY A 56 14.76 -0.85 6.81
N PRO A 57 13.87 -1.63 6.19
CA PRO A 57 14.07 -3.07 6.02
C PRO A 57 15.23 -3.36 5.05
N PRO A 58 15.70 -4.62 4.97
CA PRO A 58 16.66 -5.04 3.96
C PRO A 58 16.24 -4.62 2.55
N PHE A 59 17.20 -4.23 1.70
CA PHE A 59 16.94 -3.77 0.33
C PHE A 59 16.03 -4.71 -0.46
N ALA A 60 16.22 -6.02 -0.32
CA ALA A 60 15.44 -7.06 -1.01
C ALA A 60 13.95 -7.07 -0.65
N TRP A 61 13.53 -6.44 0.45
CA TRP A 61 12.12 -6.35 0.85
C TRP A 61 11.46 -5.07 0.36
N ARG A 62 12.26 -4.06 -0.01
CA ARG A 62 11.74 -2.74 -0.40
C ARG A 62 11.04 -2.82 -1.74
N LEU A 63 9.96 -2.05 -1.86
CA LEU A 63 9.15 -1.94 -3.06
C LEU A 63 9.44 -0.59 -3.72
N ALA A 64 9.89 -0.62 -4.97
CA ALA A 64 9.87 0.57 -5.81
C ALA A 64 8.41 1.00 -6.05
N PRO A 65 8.12 2.30 -6.27
CA PRO A 65 6.76 2.76 -6.54
C PRO A 65 6.06 1.95 -7.64
N GLU A 66 6.76 1.61 -8.72
CA GLU A 66 6.22 0.85 -9.85
C GLU A 66 5.94 -0.62 -9.52
N GLU A 67 6.64 -1.20 -8.54
CA GLU A 67 6.38 -2.54 -8.02
C GLU A 67 5.09 -2.54 -7.19
N LEU A 68 4.99 -1.58 -6.26
CA LEU A 68 3.78 -1.39 -5.47
C LEU A 68 2.56 -1.12 -6.36
N GLU A 69 2.69 -0.24 -7.36
CA GLU A 69 1.62 0.07 -8.29
C GLU A 69 1.11 -1.17 -9.04
N ARG A 70 2.00 -2.04 -9.52
CA ARG A 70 1.59 -3.30 -10.17
C ARG A 70 0.80 -4.22 -9.23
N ILE A 71 1.24 -4.33 -7.97
CA ILE A 71 0.52 -5.13 -6.96
C ILE A 71 -0.89 -4.56 -6.72
N MET A 72 -0.99 -3.25 -6.50
CA MET A 72 -2.24 -2.58 -6.17
C MET A 72 -3.21 -2.57 -7.36
N THR A 73 -2.73 -2.30 -8.57
CA THR A 73 -3.55 -2.33 -9.79
C THR A 73 -4.00 -3.75 -10.15
N GLY A 74 -3.20 -4.79 -9.84
CA GLY A 74 -3.60 -6.19 -9.94
C GLY A 74 -4.80 -6.56 -9.06
N HIS A 75 -5.03 -5.79 -7.98
CA HIS A 75 -6.21 -5.89 -7.11
C HIS A 75 -7.38 -4.99 -7.55
N GLY A 76 -7.33 -4.44 -8.76
CA GLY A 76 -8.40 -3.65 -9.35
C GLY A 76 -8.47 -2.20 -8.88
N LEU A 77 -7.45 -1.69 -8.19
CA LEU A 77 -7.36 -0.29 -7.80
C LEU A 77 -6.88 0.61 -8.94
N ASP A 78 -7.38 1.83 -8.97
CA ASP A 78 -6.84 2.87 -9.85
C ASP A 78 -5.66 3.58 -9.18
N ARG A 79 -4.55 3.72 -9.90
CA ARG A 79 -3.42 4.55 -9.49
C ARG A 79 -3.80 6.04 -9.56
N LEU A 80 -3.50 6.79 -8.48
CA LEU A 80 -3.59 8.25 -8.47
C LEU A 80 -2.21 8.94 -8.57
N GLY A 81 -1.15 8.22 -8.22
CA GLY A 81 0.24 8.69 -8.31
C GLY A 81 1.00 8.47 -7.00
N TRP A 82 2.23 8.96 -6.95
CA TRP A 82 3.05 8.97 -5.73
C TRP A 82 3.84 10.27 -5.61
N ILE A 83 4.25 10.58 -4.38
CA ILE A 83 5.11 11.71 -4.04
C ILE A 83 6.16 11.28 -3.02
N ASP A 84 7.29 11.99 -3.00
CA ASP A 84 8.24 11.88 -1.90
C ASP A 84 7.64 12.50 -0.63
N VAL A 85 7.81 11.82 0.52
CA VAL A 85 7.38 12.32 1.84
C VAL A 85 8.54 12.39 2.84
N GLY A 86 9.76 12.43 2.31
CA GLY A 86 11.00 12.52 3.06
C GLY A 86 12.16 11.91 2.26
N PRO A 87 13.38 11.89 2.81
CA PRO A 87 14.55 11.36 2.11
C PRO A 87 14.46 9.85 1.84
N HIS A 88 13.73 9.12 2.69
CA HIS A 88 13.70 7.65 2.69
C HIS A 88 12.36 7.05 2.28
N ASN A 89 11.27 7.84 2.22
CA ASN A 89 9.93 7.32 2.04
C ASN A 89 9.17 8.06 0.95
N TYR A 90 8.34 7.30 0.23
CA TYR A 90 7.32 7.82 -0.66
C TYR A 90 5.93 7.49 -0.13
N LEU A 91 4.95 8.28 -0.57
CA LEU A 91 3.52 8.02 -0.43
C LEU A 91 2.95 7.74 -1.81
N ALA A 92 2.33 6.56 -1.99
CA ALA A 92 1.53 6.22 -3.15
C ALA A 92 0.03 6.25 -2.81
N LEU A 93 -0.78 6.80 -3.72
CA LEU A 93 -2.22 6.91 -3.56
C LEU A 93 -2.96 6.09 -4.62
N PHE A 94 -3.97 5.37 -4.15
CA PHE A 94 -4.85 4.53 -4.97
C PHE A 94 -6.32 4.80 -4.65
N ARG A 95 -7.19 4.55 -5.62
CA ARG A 95 -8.64 4.65 -5.49
C ARG A 95 -9.30 3.29 -5.68
N CYS A 96 -10.19 2.93 -4.75
CA CYS A 96 -11.06 1.77 -4.86
C CYS A 96 -12.16 2.04 -5.88
N ARG A 97 -12.45 1.06 -6.74
CA ARG A 97 -13.56 1.13 -7.70
C ARG A 97 -14.91 0.87 -7.02
#